data_AF-A0AAD6S0I7-F1
#
_entry.id   AF-A0AAD6S0I7-F1
#
_cell.length_a   1.000
_cell.length_b   1.000
_cell.length_c   1.000
_cell.angle_alpha   90.00
_cell.angle_beta   90.00
_cell.angle_gamma   90.00
#
_symmetry.space_group_name_H-M   'P 1'
#
loop_
_entity.id
_entity.type
_entity.pdbx_description
1 polymer ?
#
loop_
_entity_poly.entity_id
_entity_poly.type
_entity_poly.pdbx_seq_one_letter_code
_entity_poly.pdbx_strand_id
1 'polypeptide(L)'
;MVQSYDSYCSFVVNQVKRVTDLFPDEIWLHDLLAKVDGQIPADHINGHGLNCQTLWQAVYFACRGHFHGETAEVIWAFLNALGSSTRQMTGAARHDTINFVMHAWNMLKYPPSK
;
A
#
# COMPACT_ATOMS: atom_id res chain seq x y z
N MET A 1 7.86 12.00 -9.02
CA MET A 1 7.44 11.23 -7.82
C MET A 1 7.00 9.86 -8.28
N VAL A 2 7.30 8.79 -7.54
CA VAL A 2 6.91 7.42 -7.89
C VAL A 2 5.94 6.89 -6.86
N GLN A 3 4.78 6.42 -7.31
CA GLN A 3 3.81 5.69 -6.51
C GLN A 3 4.02 4.18 -6.67
N SER A 4 4.09 3.45 -5.57
CA SER A 4 4.05 1.99 -5.62
C SER A 4 2.67 1.52 -5.18
N TYR A 5 2.00 0.72 -6.01
CA TYR A 5 0.68 0.18 -5.71
C TYR A 5 0.47 -1.15 -6.43
N ASP A 6 -0.16 -2.11 -5.76
CA ASP A 6 -0.20 -3.52 -6.21
C ASP A 6 -0.94 -3.64 -7.54
N SER A 7 -1.99 -2.84 -7.72
CA SER A 7 -2.77 -2.78 -8.95
C SER A 7 -2.56 -1.47 -9.73
N TYR A 8 -1.35 -0.90 -9.68
CA TYR A 8 -1.04 0.35 -10.38
C TYR A 8 -1.45 0.32 -11.86
N CYS A 9 -1.27 -0.83 -12.53
CA CYS A 9 -1.61 -1.00 -13.94
C CYS A 9 -3.09 -0.75 -14.28
N SER A 10 -4.02 -1.08 -13.38
CA SER A 10 -5.45 -0.81 -13.58
C SER A 10 -5.83 0.56 -13.02
N PHE A 11 -5.17 0.98 -11.94
CA PHE A 11 -5.41 2.26 -11.31
C PHE A 11 -5.08 3.43 -12.23
N VAL A 12 -3.90 3.42 -12.87
CA VAL A 12 -3.38 4.55 -13.67
C VAL A 12 -4.28 4.90 -14.85
N VAL A 13 -4.95 3.90 -15.45
CA VAL A 13 -5.80 4.06 -16.65
C VAL A 13 -6.84 5.17 -16.49
N ASN A 14 -7.44 5.28 -15.30
CA ASN A 14 -8.49 6.26 -15.01
C ASN A 14 -8.08 7.26 -13.93
N GLN A 15 -6.79 7.37 -13.60
CA GLN A 15 -6.32 8.24 -12.53
C GLN A 15 -6.67 9.70 -12.77
N VAL A 16 -6.26 10.26 -13.91
CA VAL A 16 -6.50 11.67 -14.25
C VAL A 16 -8.00 11.93 -14.38
N LYS A 17 -8.72 11.05 -15.08
CA LYS A 17 -10.18 11.17 -15.22
C LYS A 17 -10.88 11.23 -13.87
N ARG A 18 -10.61 10.28 -12.96
CA ARG A 18 -11.25 10.25 -11.63
C ARG A 18 -10.97 11.50 -10.83
N VAL A 19 -9.75 12.03 -10.87
CA VAL A 19 -9.43 13.22 -10.09
C VAL A 19 -10.08 14.47 -10.68
N THR A 20 -10.17 14.57 -12.00
CA THR A 20 -10.88 15.66 -12.67
C THR A 20 -12.38 15.61 -12.38
N ASP A 21 -12.98 14.42 -12.35
CA ASP A 21 -14.41 14.25 -12.05
C ASP A 21 -14.73 14.56 -10.57
N LEU A 22 -13.89 14.13 -9.63
CA LEU A 22 -14.11 14.29 -8.19
C LEU A 22 -13.70 15.66 -7.65
N PHE A 23 -12.67 16.26 -8.24
CA PHE A 23 -12.06 17.51 -7.77
C PHE A 23 -11.81 18.47 -8.94
N PRO A 24 -12.87 18.93 -9.64
CA PRO A 24 -12.72 19.66 -10.90
C PRO A 24 -11.93 20.97 -10.77
N ASP A 25 -12.03 21.66 -9.63
CA ASP A 25 -11.35 22.94 -9.41
C ASP A 25 -9.88 22.79 -8.97
N GLU A 26 -9.45 21.58 -8.59
CA GLU A 26 -8.11 21.30 -8.08
C GLU A 26 -7.14 20.99 -9.24
N ILE A 27 -6.95 21.94 -10.15
CA ILE A 27 -6.12 21.78 -11.36
C ILE A 27 -4.68 21.35 -11.01
N TRP A 28 -4.13 21.87 -9.91
CA TRP A 28 -2.80 21.49 -9.43
C TRP A 28 -2.68 19.99 -9.15
N LEU A 29 -3.76 19.35 -8.70
CA LEU A 29 -3.81 17.94 -8.40
C LEU A 29 -3.89 17.10 -9.67
N HIS A 30 -4.61 17.58 -10.69
CA HIS A 30 -4.68 16.92 -12.00
C HIS A 30 -3.30 16.91 -12.65
N ASP A 31 -2.62 18.06 -12.65
CA ASP A 31 -1.26 18.22 -13.17
C ASP A 31 -0.25 17.39 -12.40
N LEU A 32 -0.39 17.30 -11.08
CA LEU A 32 0.45 16.45 -10.25
C LEU A 32 0.27 14.98 -10.63
N LEU A 33 -0.97 14.48 -10.64
CA LEU A 33 -1.24 13.06 -10.89
C LEU A 33 -0.94 12.64 -12.33
N ALA A 34 -1.04 13.55 -13.31
CA ALA A 34 -0.60 13.30 -14.68
C ALA A 34 0.93 13.10 -14.81
N LYS A 35 1.72 13.56 -13.81
CA LYS A 35 3.18 13.45 -13.77
C LYS A 35 3.68 12.44 -12.74
N VAL A 36 2.78 11.83 -11.96
CA VAL A 36 3.15 10.77 -11.04
C VAL A 36 3.36 9.50 -11.85
N ASP A 37 4.59 8.99 -11.78
CA ASP A 37 4.90 7.67 -12.27
C ASP A 37 4.50 6.63 -11.23
N GLY A 38 4.39 5.37 -11.65
CA GLY A 38 4.25 4.30 -10.69
C GLY A 38 4.91 2.99 -11.07
N GLN A 39 4.88 2.09 -10.11
CA GLN A 39 5.42 0.74 -10.18
C GLN A 39 4.53 -0.21 -9.38
N ILE A 40 4.68 -1.50 -9.67
CA ILE A 40 4.08 -2.56 -8.87
C ILE A 40 5.20 -3.18 -8.01
N PRO A 41 4.95 -3.44 -6.71
CA PRO A 41 5.92 -4.11 -5.86
C PRO A 41 6.48 -5.41 -6.41
N ALA A 42 7.70 -5.75 -6.00
CA ALA A 42 8.39 -6.94 -6.49
C ALA A 42 7.65 -8.25 -6.16
N ASP A 43 6.90 -8.29 -5.05
CA ASP A 43 6.12 -9.47 -4.69
C ASP A 43 4.87 -9.60 -5.59
N HIS A 44 4.10 -8.52 -5.73
CA HIS A 44 2.84 -8.55 -6.48
C HIS A 44 3.01 -8.60 -8.00
N ILE A 45 4.10 -8.05 -8.56
CA ILE A 45 4.28 -7.97 -10.02
C ILE A 45 4.25 -9.35 -10.70
N ASN A 46 4.67 -10.40 -9.99
CA ASN A 46 4.64 -11.78 -10.50
C ASN A 46 3.20 -12.32 -10.66
N GLY A 47 2.24 -11.76 -9.94
CA GLY A 47 0.81 -12.04 -10.10
C GLY A 47 0.19 -11.40 -11.34
N HIS A 48 0.93 -10.54 -12.04
CA HIS A 48 0.46 -9.87 -13.25
C HIS A 48 1.02 -10.51 -14.52
N GLY A 49 0.36 -10.26 -15.66
CA GLY A 49 0.82 -10.74 -16.97
C GLY A 49 2.10 -10.06 -17.46
N LEU A 50 2.70 -10.62 -18.51
CA LEU A 50 4.00 -10.20 -19.04
C LEU A 50 4.08 -8.70 -19.35
N ASN A 51 3.03 -8.10 -19.91
CA ASN A 51 2.99 -6.66 -20.17
C ASN A 51 3.15 -5.82 -18.91
N CYS A 52 2.58 -6.24 -17.78
CA CYS A 52 2.75 -5.52 -16.54
C CYS A 52 4.17 -5.69 -16.00
N GLN A 53 4.72 -6.90 -16.08
CA GLN A 53 6.08 -7.19 -15.61
C GLN A 53 7.10 -6.33 -16.35
N THR A 54 6.96 -6.16 -17.67
CA THR A 54 7.88 -5.32 -18.44
C THR A 54 7.66 -3.83 -18.23
N LEU A 55 6.42 -3.37 -17.99
CA LEU A 55 6.08 -1.96 -17.85
C LEU A 55 6.22 -1.42 -16.43
N TRP A 56 6.01 -2.23 -15.39
CA TRP A 56 5.80 -1.72 -14.03
C TRP A 56 6.75 -2.31 -12.98
N GLN A 57 7.64 -3.23 -13.36
CA GLN A 57 8.61 -3.80 -12.44
C GLN A 57 9.73 -2.80 -12.13
N ALA A 58 9.98 -2.58 -10.84
CA ALA A 58 10.93 -1.57 -10.35
C ALA A 58 12.36 -1.71 -10.95
N VAL A 59 12.78 -2.94 -11.29
CA VAL A 59 14.13 -3.22 -11.81
C VAL A 59 14.41 -2.59 -13.18
N TYR A 60 13.37 -2.24 -13.94
CA TYR A 60 13.51 -1.62 -15.25
C TYR A 60 13.56 -0.08 -15.20
N PHE A 61 13.47 0.51 -14.01
CA PHE A 61 13.47 1.95 -13.83
C PHE A 61 14.73 2.43 -13.11
N ALA A 62 15.41 3.42 -13.70
CA ALA A 62 16.50 4.10 -13.03
C ALA A 62 15.99 4.85 -11.79
N CYS A 63 16.83 4.90 -10.75
CA CYS A 63 16.58 5.68 -9.53
C CYS A 63 15.30 5.28 -8.76
N ARG A 64 14.80 4.05 -8.94
CA ARG A 64 13.68 3.51 -8.14
C ARG A 64 14.19 2.48 -7.14
N GLY A 65 13.66 2.53 -5.93
CA GLY A 65 13.95 1.53 -4.90
C GLY A 65 13.39 0.18 -5.32
N HIS A 66 14.24 -0.84 -5.37
CA HIS A 66 13.79 -2.21 -5.45
C HIS A 66 13.42 -2.68 -4.04
N PHE A 67 12.13 -2.82 -3.78
CA PHE A 67 11.63 -3.27 -2.48
C PHE A 67 10.52 -4.32 -2.66
N HIS A 68 10.40 -5.18 -1.67
CA HIS A 68 9.45 -6.30 -1.66
C HIS A 68 7.99 -5.81 -1.75
N GLY A 69 7.65 -4.79 -0.95
CA GLY A 69 6.33 -4.13 -0.87
C GLY A 69 5.32 -4.76 0.07
N GLU A 70 5.40 -6.07 0.30
CA GLU A 70 4.55 -6.79 1.27
C GLU A 70 4.73 -6.34 2.72
N THR A 71 5.82 -5.64 3.09
CA THR A 71 6.14 -5.34 4.51
C THR A 71 5.01 -4.59 5.24
N ALA A 72 4.23 -3.77 4.53
CA ALA A 72 3.05 -3.12 5.11
C ALA A 72 1.90 -4.10 5.42
N GLU A 73 1.83 -5.20 4.68
CA GLU A 73 0.77 -6.22 4.71
C GLU A 73 1.10 -7.42 5.61
N VAL A 74 2.37 -7.63 5.96
CA VAL A 74 2.80 -8.73 6.86
C VAL A 74 2.00 -8.76 8.18
N ILE A 75 1.57 -7.59 8.67
CA ILE A 75 0.76 -7.49 9.89
C ILE A 75 -0.63 -8.13 9.73
N TRP A 76 -1.15 -8.27 8.52
CA TRP A 76 -2.47 -8.86 8.26
C TRP A 76 -2.56 -10.30 8.74
N ALA A 77 -1.48 -11.08 8.66
CA ALA A 77 -1.46 -12.43 9.23
C ALA A 77 -1.81 -12.43 10.73
N PHE A 78 -1.30 -11.44 11.48
CA PHE A 78 -1.61 -11.26 12.91
C PHE A 78 -3.01 -10.68 13.12
N LEU A 79 -3.40 -9.68 12.32
CA LEU A 79 -4.71 -9.03 12.43
C LEU A 79 -5.87 -9.96 12.06
N ASN A 80 -5.66 -10.93 11.17
CA ASN A 80 -6.68 -11.92 10.83
C ASN A 80 -7.09 -12.76 12.05
N ALA A 81 -6.11 -13.17 12.86
CA ALA A 81 -6.38 -13.87 14.11
C ALA A 81 -7.01 -12.95 15.17
N LEU A 82 -6.54 -11.69 15.27
CA LEU A 82 -7.11 -10.70 16.18
C LEU A 82 -8.56 -10.33 15.83
N GLY A 83 -8.87 -10.33 14.54
CA GLY A 83 -10.19 -10.00 14.03
C GLY A 83 -11.26 -10.93 14.58
N SER A 84 -10.97 -12.23 14.70
CA SER A 84 -11.90 -13.22 15.26
C SER A 84 -12.02 -13.12 16.78
N SER A 85 -10.91 -12.88 17.50
CA SER A 85 -10.91 -12.79 18.97
C SER A 85 -11.59 -11.54 19.52
N THR A 86 -11.63 -10.46 18.74
CA THR A 86 -12.23 -9.18 19.16
C THR A 86 -13.71 -9.01 18.76
N ARG A 87 -14.32 -9.98 18.06
CA ARG A 87 -15.70 -9.83 17.53
C ARG A 87 -16.77 -9.68 18.60
N GLN A 88 -16.56 -10.31 19.76
CA GLN A 88 -17.53 -10.32 20.87
C GLN A 88 -17.27 -9.24 21.91
N MET A 89 -16.23 -8.42 21.71
CA MET A 89 -15.90 -7.32 22.62
C MET A 89 -16.84 -6.13 22.38
N THR A 90 -17.08 -5.33 23.42
CA THR A 90 -17.70 -4.01 23.27
C THR A 90 -16.82 -3.10 22.42
N GLY A 91 -17.39 -2.05 21.80
CA GLY A 91 -16.65 -1.18 20.88
C GLY A 91 -15.37 -0.57 21.50
N ALA A 92 -15.46 -0.09 22.74
CA ALA A 92 -14.31 0.43 23.47
C ALA A 92 -13.25 -0.65 23.73
N ALA A 93 -13.66 -1.81 24.28
CA ALA A 93 -12.73 -2.91 24.55
C ALA A 93 -12.04 -3.44 23.29
N ARG A 94 -12.78 -3.52 22.17
CA ARG A 94 -12.22 -3.88 20.86
C ARG A 94 -11.17 -2.89 20.40
N HIS A 95 -11.45 -1.59 20.49
CA HIS A 95 -10.53 -0.54 20.07
C HIS A 95 -9.23 -0.57 20.89
N ASP A 96 -9.34 -0.68 22.22
CA ASP A 96 -8.17 -0.74 23.10
C ASP A 96 -7.33 -2.00 22.85
N THR A 97 -7.99 -3.14 22.62
CA THR A 97 -7.31 -4.40 22.28
C THR A 97 -6.55 -4.30 20.96
N ILE A 98 -7.16 -3.72 19.93
CA ILE A 98 -6.49 -3.51 18.63
C ILE A 98 -5.29 -2.58 18.79
N ASN A 99 -5.45 -1.44 19.48
CA ASN A 99 -4.35 -0.52 19.71
C ASN A 99 -3.19 -1.15 20.47
N PHE A 100 -3.48 -1.94 21.50
CA PHE A 100 -2.47 -2.67 22.25
C PHE A 100 -1.66 -3.62 21.36
N VAL A 101 -2.34 -4.42 20.53
CA VAL A 101 -1.67 -5.37 19.61
C VAL A 101 -0.86 -4.64 18.54
N MET A 102 -1.41 -3.58 17.95
CA MET A 102 -0.70 -2.76 16.96
C MET A 102 0.54 -2.10 17.57
N HIS A 103 0.45 -1.63 18.81
CA HIS A 103 1.59 -1.08 19.54
C HIS A 103 2.66 -2.14 19.79
N ALA A 104 2.27 -3.32 20.28
CA ALA A 104 3.18 -4.44 20.46
C ALA A 104 3.90 -4.83 19.14
N TRP A 105 3.16 -4.90 18.03
CA TRP A 105 3.74 -5.15 16.70
C TRP A 105 4.78 -4.09 16.30
N ASN A 106 4.51 -2.80 16.58
CA ASN A 106 5.46 -1.74 16.29
C ASN A 106 6.74 -1.85 17.13
N MET A 107 6.63 -2.25 18.39
CA MET A 107 7.80 -2.45 19.26
C MET A 107 8.68 -3.62 18.79
N LEU A 108 8.11 -4.64 18.15
CA LEU A 108 8.87 -5.76 17.58
C LEU A 108 9.71 -5.35 16.36
N LYS A 109 9.36 -4.26 15.66
CA LYS A 109 10.13 -3.74 14.51
C LYS A 109 11.46 -3.10 14.95
N TYR A 110 11.47 -2.51 16.14
CA TYR A 110 12.61 -1.79 16.69
C TYR A 110 12.89 -2.28 18.12
N PRO A 111 13.38 -3.52 18.28
CA PRO A 111 13.70 -4.03 19.60
C PRO A 111 14.75 -3.12 20.25
N PRO A 112 14.68 -2.89 21.58
CA PRO A 112 15.71 -2.15 22.29
C PRO A 112 17.09 -2.75 21.97
N SER A 113 18.08 -1.90 21.70
CA SER A 113 19.46 -2.37 21.59
C SER A 113 19.84 -3.07 22.90
N LYS A 114 20.47 -4.24 22.77
CA LYS A 114 21.00 -4.98 23.92
C LYS A 114 22.00 -4.14 24.71
#